data_AF-A0A969GUD8-F1
#
_entry.id   AF-A0A969GUD8-F1
#
_cell.length_a   1.000
_cell.length_b   1.000
_cell.length_c   1.000
_cell.angle_alpha   90.00
_cell.angle_beta   90.00
_cell.angle_gamma   90.00
#
_symmetry.space_group_name_H-M   'P 1'
#
loop_
_entity.id
_entity.type
_entity.pdbx_description
1 polymer ?
#
loop_
_entity_poly.entity_id
_entity_poly.type
_entity_poly.pdbx_seq_one_letter_code
_entity_poly.pdbx_strand_id
1 'polypeptide(L)'
;MAIWGGLFSPNDPIVRASGDVAFDSYEGTSLHILAGGSVTVGDIFITGADTLGNAIVETVTLSDGSSVSINGTTQATLDIRAGTTAFGAAGLTPNLPPGFDPAPPATGGTGTSANITIGSIFVESTIGTDNPVVLLTNQSAPNLGLPGGTIAVEAIDLFGNDGRVTIDSRTGVTLGDIFAEGLDAPEPGSSSTGGTVNILANDSIESARSTPQALALGKAVISPFSIAGATLP
;
A
#
# COMPACT_ATOMS: atom_id res chain seq x y z
N MET A 1 9.67 1.91 19.63
CA MET A 1 8.97 2.60 18.54
C MET A 1 8.02 3.59 19.19
N ALA A 2 8.17 4.89 18.92
CA ALA A 2 7.17 5.87 19.34
C ALA A 2 6.01 5.80 18.35
N ILE A 3 4.77 5.70 18.84
CA ILE A 3 3.57 5.71 18.01
C ILE A 3 3.08 7.16 17.99
N TRP A 4 2.94 7.72 16.80
CA TRP A 4 2.50 9.10 16.59
C TRP A 4 0.98 9.13 16.45
N GLY A 5 0.32 10.24 16.82
CA GLY A 5 -1.14 10.36 16.69
C GLY A 5 -1.63 10.33 15.23
N GLY A 6 -2.93 10.51 15.04
CA GLY A 6 -3.53 10.60 13.70
C GLY A 6 -2.96 11.77 12.90
N LEU A 7 -2.61 11.51 11.64
CA LEU A 7 -2.09 12.48 10.69
C LEU A 7 -3.20 12.90 9.73
N PHE A 8 -3.25 14.19 9.42
CA PHE A 8 -4.12 14.72 8.38
C PHE A 8 -3.25 15.45 7.35
N SER A 9 -3.57 15.37 6.06
CA SER A 9 -2.93 16.21 5.05
C SER A 9 -3.87 16.51 3.89
N PRO A 10 -4.19 17.79 3.61
CA PRO A 10 -4.99 18.14 2.44
C PRO A 10 -4.23 17.98 1.11
N ASN A 11 -2.94 17.64 1.14
CA ASN A 11 -2.05 17.45 -0.01
C ASN A 11 -1.26 16.14 0.16
N ASP A 12 -0.47 15.73 -0.83
CA ASP A 12 0.36 14.51 -0.73
C ASP A 12 1.63 14.72 0.10
N PRO A 13 1.78 14.07 1.26
CA PRO A 13 3.06 13.97 1.92
C PRO A 13 3.85 12.80 1.34
N ILE A 14 5.14 13.03 1.12
CA ILE A 14 6.12 11.95 0.97
C ILE A 14 6.90 11.83 2.27
N VAL A 15 6.79 10.67 2.92
CA VAL A 15 7.58 10.28 4.08
C VAL A 15 8.77 9.46 3.60
N ARG A 16 9.98 10.00 3.75
CA ARG A 16 11.24 9.27 3.47
C ARG A 16 11.92 9.01 4.80
N ALA A 17 12.02 7.75 5.21
CA ALA A 17 12.60 7.39 6.50
C ALA A 17 13.78 6.43 6.34
N SER A 18 14.87 6.66 7.08
CA SER A 18 16.00 5.71 7.12
C SER A 18 15.74 4.49 8.02
N GLY A 19 14.74 4.59 8.91
CA GLY A 19 14.35 3.54 9.85
C GLY A 19 12.89 3.14 9.71
N ASP A 20 12.30 2.71 10.82
CA ASP A 20 10.89 2.34 10.89
C ASP A 20 9.97 3.58 10.92
N VAL A 21 8.77 3.47 10.37
CA VAL A 21 7.71 4.49 10.38
C VAL A 21 6.52 3.96 11.17
N ALA A 22 5.97 4.78 12.06
CA ALA A 22 4.81 4.46 12.88
C ALA A 22 3.85 5.65 12.93
N PHE A 23 2.54 5.45 12.92
CA PHE A 23 1.55 6.45 13.36
C PHE A 23 0.14 5.82 13.46
N ASP A 24 -0.78 6.44 14.20
CA ASP A 24 -2.09 5.87 14.54
C ASP A 24 -3.05 5.84 13.35
N SER A 25 -3.08 6.88 12.52
CA SER A 25 -3.95 6.93 11.34
C SER A 25 -3.50 8.01 10.34
N TYR A 26 -4.04 7.96 9.13
CA TYR A 26 -3.87 8.99 8.10
C TYR A 26 -5.21 9.34 7.44
N GLU A 27 -5.47 10.62 7.20
CA GLU A 27 -6.54 11.11 6.33
C GLU A 27 -5.99 12.21 5.38
N GLY A 28 -6.15 12.05 4.08
CA GLY A 28 -5.64 13.04 3.11
C GLY A 28 -5.74 12.61 1.66
N THR A 29 -5.25 13.42 0.70
CA THR A 29 -5.37 13.13 -0.74
C THR A 29 -4.68 11.83 -1.13
N SER A 30 -3.36 11.76 -1.06
CA SER A 30 -2.57 10.54 -1.27
C SER A 30 -1.49 10.44 -0.20
N LEU A 31 -0.80 9.31 -0.11
CA LEU A 31 0.28 9.08 0.84
C LEU A 31 1.39 8.23 0.22
N HIS A 32 2.63 8.71 0.32
CA HIS A 32 3.81 7.95 -0.05
C HIS A 32 4.71 7.74 1.16
N ILE A 33 5.04 6.49 1.49
CA ILE A 33 6.01 6.13 2.52
C ILE A 33 7.10 5.27 1.89
N LEU A 34 8.34 5.75 1.95
CA LEU A 34 9.51 4.95 1.62
C LEU A 34 10.37 4.84 2.88
N ALA A 35 10.33 3.68 3.51
CA ALA A 35 10.97 3.41 4.79
C ALA A 35 12.12 2.41 4.63
N GLY A 36 13.27 2.75 5.20
CA GLY A 36 14.42 1.86 5.34
C GLY A 36 14.16 0.68 6.28
N GLY A 37 13.14 0.77 7.13
CA GLY A 37 12.66 -0.27 8.04
C GLY A 37 11.17 -0.60 7.82
N SER A 38 10.50 -0.99 8.89
CA SER A 38 9.10 -1.40 8.87
C SER A 38 8.15 -0.21 8.82
N VAL A 39 6.90 -0.45 8.42
CA VAL A 39 5.83 0.54 8.46
C VAL A 39 4.68 -0.03 9.28
N THR A 40 4.25 0.70 10.31
CA THR A 40 3.08 0.38 11.12
C THR A 40 2.14 1.57 11.17
N VAL A 41 0.97 1.42 10.58
CA VAL A 41 -0.07 2.46 10.53
C VAL A 41 -1.37 1.85 11.02
N GLY A 42 -2.23 2.59 11.71
CA GLY A 42 -3.62 2.15 11.88
C GLY A 42 -4.41 2.39 10.59
N ASP A 43 -5.51 3.12 10.68
CA ASP A 43 -6.39 3.33 9.53
C ASP A 43 -5.88 4.42 8.58
N ILE A 44 -6.07 4.21 7.28
CA ILE A 44 -5.67 5.14 6.21
C ILE A 44 -6.89 5.49 5.38
N PHE A 45 -7.20 6.78 5.28
CA PHE A 45 -8.23 7.34 4.41
C PHE A 45 -7.59 8.24 3.34
N ILE A 46 -7.67 7.79 2.08
CA ILE A 46 -7.20 8.49 0.89
C ILE A 46 -8.41 9.14 0.20
N THR A 47 -8.38 10.45 -0.03
CA THR A 47 -9.55 11.24 -0.46
C THR A 47 -9.45 11.80 -1.88
N GLY A 48 -8.32 11.61 -2.59
CA GLY A 48 -8.17 12.12 -3.97
C GLY A 48 -6.72 12.22 -4.45
N ALA A 49 -6.47 12.71 -5.67
CA ALA A 49 -5.10 12.96 -6.15
C ALA A 49 -4.47 14.24 -5.54
N ASP A 50 -3.14 14.38 -5.54
CA ASP A 50 -2.49 15.67 -5.25
C ASP A 50 -2.43 16.57 -6.46
N THR A 51 -3.00 17.75 -6.28
CA THR A 51 -3.08 18.79 -7.30
C THR A 51 -2.02 19.89 -7.11
N LEU A 52 -1.20 19.81 -6.05
CA LEU A 52 -0.25 20.84 -5.61
C LEU A 52 1.23 20.45 -5.75
N GLY A 53 1.54 19.26 -6.26
CA GLY A 53 2.80 18.96 -6.94
C GLY A 53 3.90 18.31 -6.09
N ASN A 54 3.57 17.66 -4.98
CA ASN A 54 4.48 16.82 -4.21
C ASN A 54 4.29 15.31 -4.46
N ALA A 55 3.47 14.95 -5.44
CA ALA A 55 3.24 13.56 -5.85
C ALA A 55 4.46 12.85 -6.46
N ILE A 56 4.48 11.52 -6.33
CA ILE A 56 5.41 10.65 -7.05
C ILE A 56 4.80 10.26 -8.41
N VAL A 57 5.62 10.35 -9.46
CA VAL A 57 5.33 9.75 -10.77
C VAL A 57 6.47 8.78 -11.10
N GLU A 58 6.18 7.49 -11.05
CA GLU A 58 7.21 6.44 -11.13
C GLU A 58 6.61 5.13 -11.65
N THR A 59 7.44 4.30 -12.28
CA THR A 59 7.14 2.89 -12.52
C THR A 59 7.92 2.02 -11.53
N VAL A 60 7.20 1.27 -10.70
CA VAL A 60 7.79 0.33 -9.73
C VAL A 60 7.80 -1.06 -10.33
N THR A 61 8.99 -1.68 -10.41
CA THR A 61 9.15 -3.09 -10.79
C THR A 61 8.88 -3.99 -9.58
N LEU A 62 8.05 -5.02 -9.76
CA LEU A 62 7.70 -6.00 -8.73
C LEU A 62 8.65 -7.20 -8.74
N SER A 63 8.56 -8.05 -7.73
CA SER A 63 9.37 -9.26 -7.57
C SER A 63 9.24 -10.28 -8.70
N ASP A 64 8.11 -10.32 -9.40
CA ASP A 64 7.86 -11.19 -10.56
C ASP A 64 8.34 -10.57 -11.90
N GLY A 65 8.93 -9.37 -11.86
CA GLY A 65 9.38 -8.62 -13.03
C GLY A 65 8.28 -7.81 -13.74
N SER A 66 7.03 -7.90 -13.28
CA SER A 66 5.96 -7.00 -13.74
C SER A 66 6.14 -5.58 -13.18
N SER A 67 5.25 -4.66 -13.51
CA SER A 67 5.38 -3.26 -13.07
C SER A 67 4.05 -2.59 -12.74
N VAL A 68 4.09 -1.72 -11.75
CA VAL A 68 3.00 -0.83 -11.35
C VAL A 68 3.42 0.59 -11.71
N SER A 69 2.58 1.29 -12.48
CA SER A 69 2.78 2.71 -12.73
C SER A 69 2.00 3.50 -11.69
N ILE A 70 2.68 4.46 -11.07
CA ILE A 70 2.12 5.40 -10.10
C ILE A 70 2.17 6.78 -10.74
N ASN A 71 1.04 7.49 -10.70
CA ASN A 71 0.99 8.91 -11.02
C ASN A 71 0.13 9.64 -9.99
N GLY A 72 0.72 10.00 -8.84
CA GLY A 72 0.00 10.67 -7.76
C GLY A 72 -0.54 12.06 -8.14
N THR A 73 -0.09 12.65 -9.26
CA THR A 73 -0.61 13.95 -9.75
C THR A 73 -2.03 13.85 -10.31
N THR A 74 -2.48 12.64 -10.66
CA THR A 74 -3.78 12.39 -11.29
C THR A 74 -4.50 11.18 -10.69
N GLN A 75 -3.96 10.57 -9.64
CA GLN A 75 -4.51 9.36 -9.03
C GLN A 75 -4.45 9.49 -7.50
N ALA A 76 -5.57 9.23 -6.84
CA ALA A 76 -5.58 8.93 -5.42
C ALA A 76 -4.65 7.73 -5.15
N THR A 77 -3.56 7.97 -4.41
CA THR A 77 -2.47 7.00 -4.29
C THR A 77 -2.16 6.64 -2.83
N LEU A 78 -1.97 5.36 -2.56
CA LEU A 78 -1.24 4.88 -1.40
C LEU A 78 -0.05 4.06 -1.88
N ASP A 79 1.16 4.53 -1.59
CA ASP A 79 2.41 3.86 -1.93
C ASP A 79 3.23 3.65 -0.66
N ILE A 80 3.31 2.41 -0.19
CA ILE A 80 4.09 2.05 0.99
C ILE A 80 5.17 1.04 0.59
N ARG A 81 6.43 1.46 0.76
CA ARG A 81 7.63 0.67 0.52
C ARG A 81 8.41 0.51 1.81
N ALA A 82 8.39 -0.69 2.38
CA ALA A 82 9.10 -1.00 3.63
C ALA A 82 10.40 -1.77 3.37
N GLY A 83 11.38 -1.57 4.26
CA GLY A 83 12.68 -2.21 4.18
C GLY A 83 13.39 -1.92 2.85
N THR A 84 13.20 -0.75 2.25
CA THR A 84 13.82 -0.37 0.97
C THR A 84 15.15 0.34 1.19
N THR A 85 16.10 0.20 0.27
CA THR A 85 17.32 1.04 0.23
C THR A 85 17.12 2.30 -0.59
N ALA A 86 16.02 2.38 -1.36
CA ALA A 86 15.71 3.48 -2.26
C ALA A 86 14.81 4.56 -1.61
N PHE A 87 14.89 4.74 -0.29
CA PHE A 87 14.09 5.77 0.41
C PHE A 87 14.54 7.20 0.10
N GLY A 88 15.77 7.39 -0.41
CA GLY A 88 16.33 8.71 -0.74
C GLY A 88 16.88 9.45 0.47
N ALA A 89 16.86 10.79 0.45
CA ALA A 89 17.22 11.57 1.63
C ALA A 89 16.06 11.51 2.64
N ALA A 90 16.37 11.15 3.89
CA ALA A 90 15.37 11.11 4.95
C ALA A 90 14.78 12.50 5.22
N GLY A 91 13.48 12.58 5.40
CA GLY A 91 12.75 13.83 5.53
C GLY A 91 11.29 13.71 5.09
N LEU A 92 10.56 14.81 5.24
CA LEU A 92 9.20 14.97 4.74
C LEU A 92 9.23 15.90 3.54
N THR A 93 8.40 15.59 2.54
CA THR A 93 8.10 16.52 1.45
C THR A 93 6.60 16.78 1.44
N PRO A 94 6.17 18.04 1.69
CA PRO A 94 6.96 19.18 2.14
C PRO A 94 7.54 18.99 3.56
N ASN A 95 8.52 19.81 3.98
CA ASN A 95 9.27 19.64 5.25
C ASN A 95 8.40 19.64 6.52
N LEU A 96 7.16 20.11 6.44
CA LEU A 96 6.10 19.99 7.44
C LEU A 96 4.76 19.98 6.71
N PRO A 97 4.23 18.81 6.32
CA PRO A 97 2.92 18.73 5.69
C PRO A 97 1.84 19.33 6.60
N PRO A 98 0.88 20.11 6.08
CA PRO A 98 -0.21 20.62 6.90
C PRO A 98 -0.94 19.46 7.59
N GLY A 99 -1.13 19.53 8.91
CA GLY A 99 -1.77 18.48 9.70
C GLY A 99 -0.82 17.41 10.28
N PHE A 100 0.50 17.56 10.08
CA PHE A 100 1.54 16.77 10.75
C PHE A 100 2.12 17.49 12.00
N ASP A 101 1.46 18.54 12.51
CA ASP A 101 1.88 19.33 13.68
C ASP A 101 1.08 18.89 14.92
N PRO A 102 1.70 18.75 16.11
CA PRO A 102 3.10 19.07 16.45
C PRO A 102 4.09 17.92 16.28
N ALA A 103 3.61 16.76 15.85
CA ALA A 103 4.34 15.51 16.01
C ALA A 103 4.38 14.75 14.67
N PRO A 104 5.20 15.21 13.70
CA PRO A 104 5.40 14.47 12.46
C PRO A 104 6.12 13.14 12.73
N PRO A 105 5.89 12.10 11.92
CA PRO A 105 6.59 10.83 12.09
C PRO A 105 8.11 11.01 11.99
N ALA A 106 8.85 10.32 12.87
CA ALA A 106 10.31 10.31 12.80
C ALA A 106 10.78 9.71 11.47
N THR A 107 11.69 10.42 10.81
CA THR A 107 12.30 10.00 9.53
C THR A 107 13.71 9.43 9.69
N GLY A 108 14.30 9.55 10.89
CA GLY A 108 15.62 8.99 11.21
C GLY A 108 15.53 7.69 11.98
N GLY A 109 16.59 6.89 11.94
CA GLY A 109 16.73 5.66 12.72
C GLY A 109 17.31 4.51 11.92
N THR A 110 17.33 3.33 12.55
CA THR A 110 17.73 2.06 11.95
C THR A 110 16.50 1.21 11.72
N GLY A 111 16.33 0.66 10.52
CA GLY A 111 15.24 -0.28 10.25
C GLY A 111 15.41 -1.56 11.07
N THR A 112 14.30 -2.11 11.57
CA THR A 112 14.31 -3.33 12.39
C THR A 112 13.80 -4.56 11.63
N SER A 113 12.87 -4.37 10.70
CA SER A 113 12.36 -5.38 9.77
C SER A 113 11.86 -4.73 8.48
N ALA A 114 11.33 -5.53 7.56
CA ALA A 114 10.67 -5.05 6.34
C ALA A 114 9.15 -5.28 6.38
N ASN A 115 8.56 -5.34 7.58
CA ASN A 115 7.11 -5.57 7.74
C ASN A 115 6.30 -4.33 7.32
N ILE A 116 5.12 -4.58 6.77
CA ILE A 116 4.05 -3.58 6.64
C ILE A 116 2.86 -4.09 7.46
N THR A 117 2.38 -3.27 8.38
CA THR A 117 1.17 -3.54 9.17
C THR A 117 0.27 -2.33 9.11
N ILE A 118 -0.92 -2.50 8.57
CA ILE A 118 -1.90 -1.44 8.37
C ILE A 118 -3.23 -1.92 8.97
N GLY A 119 -3.99 -1.00 9.57
CA GLY A 119 -5.40 -1.22 9.88
C GLY A 119 -6.23 -1.34 8.61
N SER A 120 -7.29 -0.56 8.50
CA SER A 120 -8.10 -0.49 7.28
C SER A 120 -7.57 0.57 6.32
N ILE A 121 -7.64 0.29 5.03
CA ILE A 121 -7.35 1.24 3.95
C ILE A 121 -8.67 1.55 3.26
N PHE A 122 -9.05 2.82 3.23
CA PHE A 122 -10.19 3.31 2.49
C PHE A 122 -9.71 4.36 1.49
N VAL A 123 -10.06 4.17 0.22
CA VAL A 123 -9.72 5.10 -0.86
C VAL A 123 -11.01 5.57 -1.52
N GLU A 124 -11.35 6.83 -1.30
CA GLU A 124 -12.46 7.50 -1.98
C GLU A 124 -11.94 8.26 -3.18
N SER A 125 -12.33 7.81 -4.37
CA SER A 125 -12.07 8.50 -5.62
C SER A 125 -13.35 9.18 -6.09
N THR A 126 -13.44 10.50 -6.07
CA THR A 126 -14.63 11.21 -6.55
C THR A 126 -14.76 11.09 -8.08
N ILE A 127 -15.70 10.25 -8.53
CA ILE A 127 -16.31 10.12 -9.88
C ILE A 127 -15.50 10.64 -11.09
N GLY A 128 -15.07 9.71 -11.95
CA GLY A 128 -15.04 9.91 -13.41
C GLY A 128 -13.70 9.74 -14.13
N THR A 129 -12.55 9.95 -13.47
CA THR A 129 -11.23 9.90 -14.15
C THR A 129 -10.09 9.29 -13.35
N ASP A 130 -10.30 9.08 -12.06
CA ASP A 130 -9.22 8.71 -11.16
C ASP A 130 -9.25 7.19 -11.00
N ASN A 131 -8.18 6.53 -11.46
CA ASN A 131 -7.96 5.11 -11.23
C ASN A 131 -7.11 4.97 -9.96
N PRO A 132 -7.72 4.81 -8.77
CA PRO A 132 -6.97 4.82 -7.51
C PRO A 132 -5.94 3.68 -7.47
N VAL A 133 -4.80 3.93 -6.83
CA VAL A 133 -3.71 2.95 -6.73
C VAL A 133 -3.33 2.73 -5.28
N VAL A 134 -3.33 1.48 -4.86
CA VAL A 134 -2.71 1.01 -3.61
C VAL A 134 -1.55 0.09 -3.97
N LEU A 135 -0.33 0.50 -3.66
CA LEU A 135 0.88 -0.31 -3.73
C LEU A 135 1.45 -0.53 -2.34
N LEU A 136 1.53 -1.78 -1.90
CA LEU A 136 2.20 -2.19 -0.68
C LEU A 136 3.32 -3.15 -1.05
N THR A 137 4.58 -2.80 -0.76
CA THR A 137 5.71 -3.66 -1.10
C THR A 137 6.83 -3.62 -0.08
N ASN A 138 7.46 -4.76 0.15
CA ASN A 138 8.75 -4.85 0.85
C ASN A 138 9.83 -5.55 0.01
N GLN A 139 9.61 -5.56 -1.31
CA GLN A 139 10.51 -6.11 -2.33
C GLN A 139 11.03 -5.06 -3.32
N SER A 140 10.57 -3.81 -3.26
CA SER A 140 11.13 -2.72 -4.08
C SER A 140 12.48 -2.23 -3.53
N ALA A 141 13.56 -2.47 -4.28
CA ALA A 141 14.95 -2.18 -3.89
C ALA A 141 15.27 -2.65 -2.45
N PRO A 142 15.10 -3.95 -2.14
CA PRO A 142 15.02 -4.44 -0.78
C PRO A 142 16.36 -4.34 -0.05
N ASN A 143 16.33 -3.91 1.21
CA ASN A 143 17.44 -4.04 2.13
C ASN A 143 17.56 -5.51 2.58
N LEU A 144 18.52 -6.22 1.99
CA LEU A 144 18.80 -7.63 2.28
C LEU A 144 19.51 -7.84 3.62
N GLY A 145 19.94 -6.77 4.29
CA GLY A 145 20.49 -6.83 5.64
C GLY A 145 19.43 -6.92 6.74
N LEU A 146 18.16 -6.67 6.42
CA LEU A 146 17.05 -6.85 7.34
C LEU A 146 16.52 -8.29 7.25
N PRO A 147 15.92 -8.82 8.33
CA PRO A 147 15.13 -10.04 8.25
C PRO A 147 14.02 -9.88 7.21
N GLY A 148 13.36 -10.99 6.85
CA GLY A 148 12.21 -10.97 5.94
C GLY A 148 11.11 -9.99 6.38
N GLY A 149 10.03 -9.94 5.60
CA GLY A 149 8.91 -9.05 5.94
C GLY A 149 7.59 -9.60 5.47
N THR A 150 6.59 -9.56 6.33
CA THR A 150 5.19 -9.82 5.98
C THR A 150 4.46 -8.52 5.67
N ILE A 151 3.34 -8.63 4.95
CA ILE A 151 2.39 -7.53 4.76
C ILE A 151 1.07 -7.95 5.38
N ALA A 152 0.59 -7.19 6.36
CA ALA A 152 -0.68 -7.43 7.05
C ALA A 152 -1.59 -6.20 6.91
N VAL A 153 -2.82 -6.40 6.45
CA VAL A 153 -3.83 -5.33 6.31
C VAL A 153 -5.19 -5.86 6.75
N GLU A 154 -5.92 -5.09 7.57
CA GLU A 154 -7.21 -5.53 8.09
C GLU A 154 -8.33 -5.50 7.04
N ALA A 155 -8.38 -4.44 6.23
CA ALA A 155 -9.33 -4.33 5.12
C ALA A 155 -8.81 -3.34 4.07
N ILE A 156 -9.26 -3.51 2.82
CA ILE A 156 -8.96 -2.59 1.73
C ILE A 156 -10.24 -2.30 0.96
N ASP A 157 -10.72 -1.07 1.03
CA ASP A 157 -11.89 -0.57 0.30
C ASP A 157 -11.44 0.49 -0.72
N LEU A 158 -11.49 0.17 -2.00
CA LEU A 158 -11.22 1.10 -3.10
C LEU A 158 -12.54 1.40 -3.81
N PHE A 159 -12.98 2.65 -3.69
CA PHE A 159 -14.10 3.20 -4.45
C PHE A 159 -13.56 4.01 -5.61
N GLY A 160 -13.71 3.50 -6.83
CA GLY A 160 -13.26 4.19 -8.04
C GLY A 160 -13.20 3.26 -9.26
N ASN A 161 -13.33 3.83 -10.45
CA ASN A 161 -13.26 3.03 -11.68
C ASN A 161 -11.83 2.55 -11.95
N ASP A 162 -11.67 1.28 -12.31
CA ASP A 162 -10.38 0.62 -12.58
C ASP A 162 -9.35 0.77 -11.43
N GLY A 163 -9.82 0.80 -10.19
CA GLY A 163 -8.94 0.83 -9.02
C GLY A 163 -7.95 -0.33 -9.00
N ARG A 164 -6.73 -0.11 -8.54
CA ARG A 164 -5.67 -1.12 -8.52
C ARG A 164 -5.12 -1.31 -7.11
N VAL A 165 -5.22 -2.54 -6.62
CA VAL A 165 -4.50 -3.00 -5.42
C VAL A 165 -3.35 -3.88 -5.88
N THR A 166 -2.14 -3.59 -5.42
CA THR A 166 -0.97 -4.43 -5.64
C THR A 166 -0.20 -4.61 -4.34
N ILE A 167 0.02 -5.87 -3.97
CA ILE A 167 0.75 -6.27 -2.78
C ILE A 167 1.89 -7.16 -3.22
N ASP A 168 3.12 -6.81 -2.85
CA ASP A 168 4.33 -7.57 -3.17
C ASP A 168 5.18 -7.81 -1.91
N SER A 169 4.98 -9.00 -1.32
CA SER A 169 5.57 -9.42 -0.06
C SER A 169 6.72 -10.41 -0.25
N ARG A 170 7.82 -10.14 0.45
CA ARG A 170 9.01 -10.99 0.53
C ARG A 170 8.75 -12.33 1.19
N THR A 171 7.74 -12.42 2.06
CA THR A 171 7.37 -13.66 2.75
C THR A 171 5.87 -13.90 2.59
N GLY A 172 5.07 -13.66 3.62
CA GLY A 172 3.63 -13.87 3.62
C GLY A 172 2.81 -12.58 3.53
N VAL A 173 1.53 -12.77 3.21
CA VAL A 173 0.50 -11.73 3.19
C VAL A 173 -0.68 -12.19 4.04
N THR A 174 -1.14 -11.35 4.96
CA THR A 174 -2.36 -11.58 5.75
C THR A 174 -3.35 -10.45 5.49
N LEU A 175 -4.55 -10.78 4.99
CA LEU A 175 -5.53 -9.78 4.55
C LEU A 175 -6.90 -10.08 5.12
N GLY A 176 -7.64 -9.09 5.60
CA GLY A 176 -9.09 -9.24 5.74
C GLY A 176 -9.77 -9.10 4.38
N ASP A 177 -10.81 -8.27 4.31
CA ASP A 177 -11.58 -8.11 3.08
C ASP A 177 -10.88 -7.15 2.10
N ILE A 178 -11.04 -7.40 0.80
CA ILE A 178 -10.67 -6.45 -0.26
C ILE A 178 -11.90 -6.20 -1.12
N PHE A 179 -12.35 -4.95 -1.15
CA PHE A 179 -13.41 -4.45 -2.02
C PHE A 179 -12.78 -3.48 -3.03
N ALA A 180 -12.73 -3.86 -4.30
CA ALA A 180 -12.21 -3.01 -5.38
C ALA A 180 -13.33 -2.77 -6.39
N GLU A 181 -14.20 -1.83 -6.06
CA GLU A 181 -15.49 -1.63 -6.72
C GLU A 181 -15.46 -0.39 -7.63
N GLY A 182 -16.03 -0.54 -8.82
CA GLY A 182 -16.32 0.61 -9.67
C GLY A 182 -17.50 1.38 -9.10
N LEU A 183 -17.45 2.71 -9.15
CA LEU A 183 -18.60 3.53 -8.77
C LEU A 183 -19.64 3.43 -9.87
N ASP A 184 -20.82 2.89 -9.55
CA ASP A 184 -22.00 3.02 -10.40
C ASP A 184 -22.26 4.50 -10.62
N ALA A 185 -21.93 5.00 -11.82
CA ALA A 185 -22.16 6.41 -12.08
C ALA A 185 -23.68 6.64 -12.14
N PRO A 186 -24.16 7.78 -11.58
CA PRO A 186 -25.59 8.04 -11.44
C PRO A 186 -26.32 8.25 -12.78
N GLU A 187 -25.58 8.30 -13.90
CA GLU A 187 -26.10 8.63 -15.21
C GLU A 187 -26.35 7.35 -16.06
N PRO A 188 -27.55 7.17 -16.64
CA PRO A 188 -27.81 6.03 -17.51
C PRO A 188 -26.86 6.02 -18.72
N GLY A 189 -25.97 5.02 -18.76
CA GLY A 189 -24.97 4.85 -19.83
C GLY A 189 -23.51 4.85 -19.34
N SER A 190 -23.25 5.14 -18.06
CA SER A 190 -21.94 4.94 -17.47
C SER A 190 -21.69 3.48 -17.09
N SER A 191 -20.62 2.89 -17.61
CA SER A 191 -20.10 1.61 -17.10
C SER A 191 -19.18 1.90 -15.92
N SER A 192 -19.49 1.32 -14.75
CA SER A 192 -18.51 1.12 -13.70
C SER A 192 -17.60 -0.04 -14.12
N THR A 193 -16.28 0.15 -14.03
CA THR A 193 -15.33 -0.94 -14.24
C THR A 193 -14.77 -1.33 -12.88
N GLY A 194 -14.92 -2.61 -12.51
CA GLY A 194 -14.32 -3.14 -11.28
C GLY A 194 -12.80 -3.02 -11.30
N GLY A 195 -12.19 -3.07 -10.11
CA GLY A 195 -10.75 -2.94 -9.96
C GLY A 195 -9.96 -4.21 -10.26
N THR A 196 -8.64 -4.09 -10.22
CA THR A 196 -7.69 -5.21 -10.27
C THR A 196 -7.00 -5.38 -8.92
N VAL A 197 -6.89 -6.62 -8.45
CA VAL A 197 -6.13 -6.98 -7.25
C VAL A 197 -5.02 -7.94 -7.64
N ASN A 198 -3.76 -7.55 -7.40
CA ASN A 198 -2.59 -8.39 -7.61
C ASN A 198 -1.88 -8.64 -6.27
N ILE A 199 -1.66 -9.90 -5.92
CA ILE A 199 -1.00 -10.28 -4.66
C ILE A 199 0.14 -11.25 -4.99
N LEU A 200 1.36 -10.83 -4.70
CA LEU A 200 2.59 -11.60 -4.82
C LEU A 200 3.11 -11.86 -3.40
N ALA A 201 3.30 -13.13 -3.05
CA ALA A 201 3.88 -13.55 -1.80
C ALA A 201 4.79 -14.75 -2.06
N ASN A 202 6.00 -14.75 -1.48
CA ASN A 202 6.96 -15.84 -1.67
C ASN A 202 6.66 -17.06 -0.78
N ASP A 203 5.82 -16.92 0.25
CA ASP A 203 5.50 -17.99 1.20
C ASP A 203 3.99 -18.26 1.31
N SER A 204 3.24 -17.43 2.07
CA SER A 204 1.81 -17.64 2.30
C SER A 204 0.93 -16.45 1.90
N ILE A 205 -0.33 -16.73 1.55
CA ILE A 205 -1.40 -15.74 1.43
C ILE A 205 -2.54 -16.25 2.31
N GLU A 206 -2.89 -15.48 3.34
CA GLU A 206 -3.84 -15.85 4.37
C GLU A 206 -4.96 -14.82 4.47
N SER A 207 -6.19 -15.30 4.71
CA SER A 207 -7.30 -14.42 5.07
C SER A 207 -7.40 -14.30 6.60
N ALA A 208 -7.45 -13.07 7.11
CA ALA A 208 -7.66 -12.74 8.51
C ALA A 208 -9.06 -13.14 9.01
N ARG A 209 -10.01 -13.40 8.10
CA ARG A 209 -11.33 -13.97 8.42
C ARG A 209 -11.28 -15.50 8.31
N SER A 210 -11.00 -16.16 9.43
CA SER A 210 -11.00 -17.62 9.54
C SER A 210 -12.40 -18.27 9.60
N THR A 211 -13.46 -17.59 9.15
CA THR A 211 -14.74 -18.26 8.88
C THR A 211 -14.76 -18.71 7.42
N PRO A 212 -15.17 -19.95 7.10
CA PRO A 212 -15.19 -20.46 5.74
C PRO A 212 -16.30 -19.77 4.93
N GLN A 213 -16.07 -18.53 4.52
CA GLN A 213 -16.73 -17.90 3.39
C GLN A 213 -15.64 -17.60 2.39
N ALA A 214 -15.84 -18.16 1.20
CA ALA A 214 -14.83 -18.32 0.18
C ALA A 214 -14.11 -17.01 -0.13
N LEU A 215 -12.78 -17.08 -0.16
CA LEU A 215 -11.94 -16.12 -0.85
C LEU A 215 -12.40 -16.08 -2.32
N ALA A 216 -13.24 -15.12 -2.69
CA ALA A 216 -13.68 -14.92 -4.06
C ALA A 216 -12.53 -14.23 -4.81
N LEU A 217 -11.50 -15.00 -5.14
CA LEU A 217 -10.36 -14.54 -5.91
C LEU A 217 -10.79 -14.28 -7.36
N GLY A 218 -11.17 -13.03 -7.67
CA GLY A 218 -11.20 -12.55 -9.04
C GLY A 218 -9.78 -12.61 -9.62
N LYS A 219 -9.54 -13.57 -10.52
CA LYS A 219 -8.26 -13.78 -11.25
C LYS A 219 -6.98 -13.52 -10.41
N ALA A 220 -6.82 -14.22 -9.30
CA ALA A 220 -5.48 -14.38 -8.73
C ALA A 220 -4.67 -15.29 -9.66
N VAL A 221 -3.60 -14.78 -10.27
CA VAL A 221 -2.58 -15.63 -10.88
C VAL A 221 -1.75 -16.21 -9.74
N ILE A 222 -2.20 -17.35 -9.20
CA ILE A 222 -1.34 -18.17 -8.35
C ILE A 222 -0.36 -18.87 -9.29
N SER A 223 0.84 -18.32 -9.46
CA SER A 223 1.94 -19.02 -10.11
C SER A 223 2.17 -20.38 -9.41
N PRO A 224 2.42 -21.46 -10.17
CA PRO A 224 2.22 -22.81 -9.66
C PRO A 224 3.13 -23.15 -8.49
N PHE A 225 2.52 -23.59 -7.39
CA PHE A 225 3.15 -24.40 -6.36
C PHE A 225 3.83 -25.62 -7.03
N SER A 226 5.16 -25.69 -6.98
CA SER A 226 5.87 -26.95 -7.22
C SER A 226 5.97 -27.71 -5.89
N ILE A 227 5.17 -28.76 -5.73
CA ILE A 227 5.43 -29.76 -4.69
C ILE A 227 6.54 -30.67 -5.24
N ALA A 228 7.79 -30.28 -4.97
CA ALA A 228 8.91 -31.18 -5.14
C ALA A 228 8.93 -32.17 -3.97
N GLY A 229 8.57 -33.43 -4.25
CA GLY A 229 8.93 -34.57 -3.41
C GLY A 229 7.82 -35.09 -2.49
N ALA A 230 6.85 -35.80 -3.08
CA ALA A 230 6.17 -36.87 -2.37
C ALA A 230 6.29 -38.15 -3.21
N THR A 231 7.34 -38.93 -2.95
CA THR A 231 7.40 -40.33 -3.35
C THR A 231 6.47 -41.10 -2.40
N LEU A 232 5.36 -41.62 -2.92
CA LEU A 232 4.48 -42.52 -2.16
C LEU A 232 5.11 -43.92 -2.07
N PRO A 233 5.01 -44.61 -0.91
CA PRO A 233 5.20 -46.05 -0.83
C PRO A 233 4.05 -46.83 -1.49
#